data_AF-A0A0C3PPH4-F1
#
_entry.id   AF-A0A0C3PPH4-F1
#
_cell.length_a   1.000
_cell.length_b   1.000
_cell.length_c   1.000
_cell.angle_alpha   90.00
_cell.angle_beta   90.00
_cell.angle_gamma   90.00
#
_symmetry.space_group_name_H-M   'P 1'
#
loop_
_entity.id
_entity.type
_entity.pdbx_description
1 polymer ?
#
loop_
_entity_poly.entity_id
_entity_poly.type
_entity_poly.pdbx_seq_one_letter_code
_entity_poly.pdbx_strand_id
1 'polypeptide(L)'
;MFPFEKLPVDLIQPILSQLDDRRDLTVAAIVCRSFNYAATPLIYRTVDAGIKDKNVLHPSATLLRRPELAQYVWHVTETGDTVRKNPYVMGDITSALRLCTNLVSVTWWDRSKSAEVNFMPILEVLMTLPLKELNLHTQYDIGDRAWALLNKMSGIRRLSVWSLDWGPPRVLQGWAELLGPTLTHLELGRCAGVPPTVLISVFLQLPLLRDLRVRGVPSAAIPSIMACLPKLTALDTDYNGRGKYRSPHVPLPSLRSLTVQASSVDVVGPDQLWRWISSLIPHAESLQSFSLASFAVQGQIAIPHPFIIRLIRLHGKSLKRFTVAAAEITPDALLYLSRDCPLLEELECSGPSPNVVCSCRFH
;
A
#
# COMPACT_ATOMS: atom_id res chain seq x y z
N MET A 1 17.46 -40.48 -9.26
CA MET A 1 16.56 -39.42 -9.75
C MET A 1 15.15 -39.80 -9.37
N PHE A 2 14.41 -38.97 -8.63
CA PHE A 2 13.03 -39.28 -8.23
C PHE A 2 12.13 -39.02 -9.45
N PRO A 3 11.35 -40.00 -9.94
CA PRO A 3 10.51 -39.79 -11.12
C PRO A 3 9.33 -38.87 -10.77
N PHE A 4 9.14 -37.80 -11.54
CA PHE A 4 8.08 -36.81 -11.32
C PHE A 4 6.67 -37.39 -11.39
N GLU A 5 6.49 -38.51 -12.09
CA GLU A 5 5.23 -39.26 -12.18
C GLU A 5 4.78 -39.82 -10.82
N LYS A 6 5.71 -39.98 -9.87
CA LYS A 6 5.41 -40.44 -8.51
C LYS A 6 5.07 -39.30 -7.55
N LEU A 7 5.09 -38.04 -8.00
CA LEU A 7 4.71 -36.90 -7.17
C LEU A 7 3.19 -36.93 -6.93
N PRO A 8 2.72 -37.01 -5.67
CA PRO A 8 1.31 -36.92 -5.34
C PRO A 8 0.69 -35.61 -5.87
N VAL A 9 -0.50 -35.70 -6.48
CA VAL A 9 -1.15 -34.57 -7.16
C VAL A 9 -1.45 -33.41 -6.20
N ASP A 10 -1.75 -33.72 -4.95
CA ASP A 10 -1.99 -32.79 -3.84
C ASP A 10 -0.75 -31.95 -3.47
N LEU A 11 0.46 -32.44 -3.76
CA LEU A 11 1.70 -31.69 -3.53
C LEU A 11 2.07 -30.75 -4.67
N ILE A 12 1.49 -30.93 -5.87
CA ILE A 12 1.85 -30.12 -7.04
C ILE A 12 1.47 -28.65 -6.81
N GLN A 13 0.25 -28.37 -6.36
CA GLN A 13 -0.21 -26.98 -6.17
C GLN A 13 0.60 -26.21 -5.10
N PRO A 14 0.88 -26.75 -3.90
CA PRO A 14 1.76 -26.10 -2.92
C PRO A 14 3.16 -25.81 -3.47
N ILE A 15 3.75 -26.72 -4.26
CA ILE A 15 5.05 -26.50 -4.90
C ILE A 15 4.95 -25.35 -5.92
N LEU A 16 3.94 -25.38 -6.79
CA LEU A 16 3.74 -24.33 -7.80
C LEU A 16 3.40 -22.98 -7.16
N SER A 17 2.77 -22.95 -5.99
CA SER A 17 2.49 -21.69 -5.28
C SER A 17 3.73 -20.97 -4.75
N GLN A 18 4.90 -21.61 -4.77
CA GLN A 18 6.19 -20.96 -4.49
C GLN A 18 6.79 -20.27 -5.73
N LEU A 19 6.18 -20.42 -6.91
CA LEU A 19 6.62 -19.74 -8.12
C LEU A 19 5.96 -18.36 -8.19
N ASP A 20 6.75 -17.31 -8.02
CA ASP A 20 6.29 -15.92 -8.08
C ASP A 20 6.06 -15.44 -9.52
N ASP A 21 6.81 -15.96 -10.49
CA ASP A 21 6.70 -15.57 -11.89
C ASP A 21 5.60 -16.36 -12.61
N ARG A 22 4.64 -15.64 -13.18
CA ARG A 22 3.58 -16.20 -14.02
C ARG A 22 4.11 -16.96 -15.23
N ARG A 23 5.29 -16.59 -15.75
CA ARG A 23 5.96 -17.30 -16.85
C ARG A 23 6.35 -18.71 -16.42
N ASP A 24 6.90 -18.86 -15.23
CA ASP A 24 7.28 -20.17 -14.68
C ASP A 24 6.05 -21.04 -14.44
N LEU A 25 4.96 -20.45 -13.94
CA LEU A 25 3.67 -21.15 -13.82
C LEU A 25 3.14 -21.62 -15.19
N THR A 26 3.29 -20.80 -16.23
CA THR A 26 2.86 -21.15 -17.60
C THR A 26 3.72 -22.28 -18.18
N VAL A 27 5.03 -22.26 -17.93
CA VAL A 27 5.95 -23.35 -18.30
C VAL A 27 5.64 -24.62 -17.51
N ALA A 28 5.31 -24.51 -16.22
CA ALA A 28 4.87 -25.65 -15.43
C ALA A 28 3.58 -26.25 -15.99
N ALA A 29 2.63 -25.42 -16.41
CA ALA A 29 1.34 -25.86 -16.93
C ALA A 29 1.42 -26.67 -18.24
N ILE A 30 2.54 -26.60 -18.98
CA ILE A 30 2.74 -27.38 -20.22
C ILE A 30 3.46 -28.72 -19.99
N VAL A 31 3.95 -29.00 -18.77
CA VAL A 31 4.69 -30.24 -18.45
C VAL A 31 3.81 -31.48 -18.61
N CYS A 32 2.64 -31.48 -17.97
CA CYS A 32 1.65 -32.56 -18.06
C CYS A 32 0.26 -32.11 -17.60
N ARG A 33 -0.75 -32.97 -17.74
CA ARG A 33 -2.15 -32.66 -17.37
C ARG A 33 -2.32 -32.31 -15.89
N SER A 34 -1.65 -33.02 -14.98
CA SER A 34 -1.74 -32.77 -13.54
C SER A 34 -1.15 -31.40 -13.17
N PHE A 35 -0.01 -31.03 -13.76
CA PHE A 35 0.57 -29.71 -13.60
C PHE A 35 -0.30 -28.63 -14.22
N ASN A 36 -0.89 -28.86 -15.40
CA ASN A 36 -1.82 -27.94 -16.01
C ASN A 36 -3.01 -27.62 -15.10
N TYR A 37 -3.63 -28.67 -14.52
CA TYR A 37 -4.75 -28.53 -13.61
C TYR A 37 -4.37 -27.75 -12.34
N ALA A 38 -3.22 -28.07 -11.73
CA ALA A 38 -2.73 -27.40 -10.54
C ALA A 38 -2.28 -25.95 -10.78
N ALA A 39 -1.69 -25.67 -11.94
CA ALA A 39 -1.18 -24.34 -12.30
C ALA A 39 -2.30 -23.39 -12.74
N THR A 40 -3.35 -23.88 -13.39
CA THR A 40 -4.40 -23.03 -13.98
C THR A 40 -5.02 -22.04 -12.98
N PRO A 41 -5.45 -22.45 -11.76
CA PRO A 41 -5.97 -21.51 -10.75
C PRO A 41 -4.96 -20.44 -10.35
N LEU A 42 -3.67 -20.79 -10.29
CA LEU A 42 -2.60 -19.85 -9.92
C LEU A 42 -2.32 -18.84 -11.05
N ILE A 43 -2.29 -19.31 -12.31
CA ILE A 43 -2.08 -18.46 -13.50
C ILE A 43 -3.19 -17.41 -13.65
N TYR A 44 -4.44 -17.79 -13.38
CA TYR A 44 -5.60 -16.89 -13.52
C TYR A 44 -5.97 -16.14 -12.23
N ARG A 45 -5.26 -16.38 -11.13
CA ARG A 45 -5.51 -15.70 -9.84
C ARG A 45 -5.46 -14.18 -9.97
N THR A 46 -4.51 -13.71 -10.75
CA THR A 46 -4.30 -12.29 -11.05
C THR A 46 -4.40 -12.05 -12.56
N VAL A 47 -5.24 -11.10 -12.94
CA VAL A 47 -5.41 -10.63 -14.31
C VAL A 47 -4.91 -9.20 -14.40
N ASP A 48 -3.89 -8.98 -15.21
CA ASP A 48 -3.30 -7.66 -15.39
C ASP A 48 -3.44 -7.23 -16.85
N ALA A 49 -3.92 -6.01 -17.05
CA ALA A 49 -3.90 -5.34 -18.34
C ALA A 49 -2.47 -4.85 -18.62
N GLY A 50 -1.78 -5.58 -19.49
CA GLY A 50 -0.42 -5.26 -19.89
C GLY A 50 -0.37 -4.59 -21.25
N ILE A 51 0.60 -3.69 -21.43
CA ILE A 51 1.00 -3.21 -22.75
C ILE A 51 2.42 -3.70 -22.97
N LYS A 52 2.61 -4.57 -23.96
CA LYS A 52 3.92 -5.06 -24.37
C LYS A 52 4.14 -4.75 -25.85
N ASP A 53 5.25 -4.09 -26.18
CA ASP A 53 5.62 -3.77 -27.56
C ASP A 53 4.50 -3.06 -28.36
N LYS A 54 3.80 -2.13 -27.69
CA LYS A 54 2.60 -1.39 -28.18
C LYS A 54 1.33 -2.22 -28.36
N ASN A 55 1.39 -3.55 -28.22
CA ASN A 55 0.22 -4.40 -28.23
C ASN A 55 -0.42 -4.47 -26.85
N VAL A 56 -1.75 -4.35 -26.84
CA VAL A 56 -2.57 -4.61 -25.65
C VAL A 56 -2.63 -6.12 -25.45
N LEU A 57 -2.09 -6.59 -24.32
CA LEU A 57 -2.22 -7.97 -23.88
C LEU A 57 -3.21 -7.98 -22.73
N HIS A 58 -4.44 -8.42 -23.02
CA HIS A 58 -5.49 -8.55 -22.03
C HIS A 58 -6.16 -9.93 -22.14
N PRO A 59 -6.36 -10.67 -21.03
CA PRO A 59 -6.90 -12.03 -21.07
C PRO A 59 -8.42 -12.08 -21.26
N SER A 60 -9.11 -10.96 -21.50
CA SER A 60 -10.57 -10.90 -21.70
C SER A 60 -11.04 -11.84 -22.80
N ALA A 61 -10.38 -11.85 -23.96
CA ALA A 61 -10.74 -12.75 -25.05
C ALA A 61 -10.66 -14.23 -24.63
N THR A 62 -9.68 -14.59 -23.81
CA THR A 62 -9.55 -15.95 -23.29
C THR A 62 -10.64 -16.26 -22.26
N LEU A 63 -10.93 -15.35 -21.34
CA LEU A 63 -11.99 -15.52 -20.33
C LEU A 63 -13.38 -15.62 -20.97
N LEU A 64 -13.63 -14.87 -22.05
CA LEU A 64 -14.88 -14.95 -22.79
C LEU A 64 -15.02 -16.28 -23.54
N ARG A 65 -13.92 -16.83 -24.08
CA ARG A 65 -13.91 -18.15 -24.72
C ARG A 65 -13.96 -19.30 -23.73
N ARG A 66 -13.48 -19.09 -22.50
CA ARG A 66 -13.42 -20.09 -21.42
C ARG A 66 -13.93 -19.49 -20.10
N PRO A 67 -15.25 -19.28 -19.95
CA PRO A 67 -15.84 -18.65 -18.77
C PRO A 67 -15.53 -19.39 -17.47
N GLU A 68 -15.30 -20.70 -17.52
CA GLU A 68 -14.95 -21.50 -16.35
C GLU A 68 -13.61 -21.09 -15.71
N LEU A 69 -12.77 -20.32 -16.40
CA LEU A 69 -11.53 -19.77 -15.84
C LEU A 69 -11.77 -18.54 -14.97
N ALA A 70 -12.89 -17.84 -15.17
CA ALA A 70 -13.20 -16.61 -14.45
C ALA A 70 -13.42 -16.83 -12.94
N GLN A 71 -13.81 -18.04 -12.53
CA GLN A 71 -13.93 -18.42 -11.12
C GLN A 71 -12.61 -18.35 -10.36
N TYR A 72 -11.47 -18.42 -11.06
CA TYR A 72 -10.15 -18.34 -10.45
C TYR A 72 -9.64 -16.89 -10.31
N VAL A 73 -10.29 -15.91 -10.93
CA VAL A 73 -9.85 -14.51 -10.93
C VAL A 73 -10.23 -13.83 -9.62
N TRP A 74 -9.21 -13.45 -8.84
CA TRP A 74 -9.39 -12.83 -7.52
C TRP A 74 -8.89 -11.39 -7.49
N HIS A 75 -7.86 -11.10 -8.30
CA HIS A 75 -7.23 -9.79 -8.37
C HIS A 75 -7.20 -9.33 -9.83
N VAL A 76 -7.61 -8.09 -10.07
CA VAL A 76 -7.54 -7.47 -11.39
C VAL A 76 -6.77 -6.16 -11.31
N THR A 77 -5.86 -5.95 -12.24
CA THR A 77 -5.22 -4.66 -12.50
C THR A 77 -5.61 -4.18 -13.89
N GLU A 78 -6.36 -3.09 -13.96
CA GLU A 78 -6.73 -2.44 -15.21
C GLU A 78 -6.00 -1.11 -15.38
N THR A 79 -5.76 -0.73 -16.64
CA THR A 79 -5.14 0.56 -16.96
C THR A 79 -5.89 1.30 -18.06
N GLY A 80 -6.15 2.58 -17.85
CA GLY A 80 -6.75 3.47 -18.86
C GLY A 80 -5.91 3.59 -20.14
N ASP A 81 -4.61 3.29 -20.07
CA ASP A 81 -3.75 3.24 -21.26
C ASP A 81 -4.14 2.11 -22.21
N THR A 82 -4.59 0.97 -21.68
CA THR A 82 -5.05 -0.18 -22.47
C THR A 82 -6.31 0.19 -23.24
N VAL A 83 -7.27 0.80 -22.55
CA VAL A 83 -8.53 1.28 -23.13
C VAL A 83 -8.28 2.32 -24.22
N ARG A 84 -7.38 3.28 -23.96
CA ARG A 84 -7.06 4.34 -24.92
C ARG A 84 -6.42 3.80 -26.20
N LYS A 85 -5.53 2.81 -26.08
CA LYS A 85 -4.86 2.21 -27.24
C LYS A 85 -5.78 1.31 -28.05
N ASN A 86 -6.74 0.66 -27.41
CA ASN A 86 -7.71 -0.18 -28.09
C ASN A 86 -9.11 -0.07 -27.46
N PRO A 87 -9.92 0.92 -27.86
CA PRO A 87 -11.25 1.15 -27.30
C PRO A 87 -12.20 -0.03 -27.49
N TYR A 88 -12.02 -0.83 -28.55
CA TYR A 88 -12.86 -2.00 -28.83
C TYR A 88 -12.72 -3.08 -27.75
N VAL A 89 -11.57 -3.17 -27.08
CA VAL A 89 -11.31 -4.16 -26.03
C VAL A 89 -12.07 -3.84 -24.75
N MET A 90 -12.58 -2.61 -24.56
CA MET A 90 -13.38 -2.25 -23.37
C MET A 90 -14.65 -3.10 -23.24
N GLY A 91 -15.32 -3.39 -24.37
CA GLY A 91 -16.49 -4.27 -24.38
C GLY A 91 -16.16 -5.68 -23.88
N ASP A 92 -15.01 -6.20 -24.31
CA ASP A 92 -14.53 -7.52 -23.90
C ASP A 92 -14.08 -7.52 -22.44
N ILE A 93 -13.38 -6.48 -21.98
CA ILE A 93 -12.94 -6.31 -20.58
C ILE A 93 -14.16 -6.32 -19.66
N THR A 94 -15.13 -5.45 -19.90
CA THR A 94 -16.33 -5.37 -19.04
C THR A 94 -17.15 -6.65 -19.06
N SER A 95 -17.24 -7.33 -20.21
CA SER A 95 -17.93 -8.62 -20.33
C SER A 95 -17.19 -9.73 -19.58
N ALA A 96 -15.86 -9.77 -19.67
CA ALA A 96 -15.04 -10.74 -18.93
C ALA A 96 -15.10 -10.48 -17.42
N LEU A 97 -15.05 -9.23 -16.97
CA LEU A 97 -15.13 -8.87 -15.55
C LEU A 97 -16.44 -9.32 -14.89
N ARG A 98 -17.56 -9.28 -15.63
CA ARG A 98 -18.85 -9.80 -15.13
C ARG A 98 -18.81 -11.29 -14.82
N LEU A 99 -17.91 -12.05 -15.43
CA LEU A 99 -17.74 -13.49 -15.16
C LEU A 99 -16.90 -13.74 -13.89
N CYS A 100 -16.13 -12.75 -13.42
CA CYS A 100 -15.22 -12.87 -12.28
C CYS A 100 -15.97 -12.71 -10.94
N THR A 101 -16.85 -13.66 -10.59
CA THR A 101 -17.70 -13.59 -9.39
C THR A 101 -16.95 -13.68 -8.06
N ASN A 102 -15.71 -14.20 -8.08
CA ASN A 102 -14.84 -14.31 -6.91
C ASN A 102 -13.86 -13.14 -6.76
N LEU A 103 -14.11 -12.02 -7.46
CA LEU A 103 -13.23 -10.87 -7.44
C LEU A 103 -13.13 -10.24 -6.05
N VAL A 104 -11.91 -10.18 -5.52
CA VAL A 104 -11.60 -9.65 -4.18
C VAL A 104 -11.04 -8.23 -4.30
N SER A 105 -10.11 -8.01 -5.23
CA SER A 105 -9.37 -6.76 -5.36
C SER A 105 -9.36 -6.25 -6.79
N VAL A 106 -9.48 -4.94 -6.93
CA VAL A 106 -9.26 -4.24 -8.20
C VAL A 106 -8.31 -3.07 -8.01
N THR A 107 -7.39 -2.95 -8.94
CA THR A 107 -6.48 -1.81 -9.06
C THR A 107 -6.71 -1.14 -10.40
N TRP A 108 -6.96 0.16 -10.39
CA TRP A 108 -7.16 0.99 -11.57
C TRP A 108 -6.04 2.02 -11.68
N TRP A 109 -5.38 2.08 -12.83
CA TRP A 109 -4.37 3.08 -13.16
C TRP A 109 -4.81 3.93 -14.35
N ASP A 110 -4.89 5.25 -14.21
CA ASP A 110 -5.17 6.12 -15.37
C ASP A 110 -4.45 7.47 -15.28
N ARG A 111 -3.66 7.79 -16.31
CA ARG A 111 -2.93 9.05 -16.45
C ARG A 111 -3.57 10.01 -17.45
N SER A 112 -4.74 9.68 -17.96
CA SER A 112 -5.43 10.45 -18.99
C SER A 112 -6.39 11.47 -18.39
N LYS A 113 -6.59 12.57 -19.10
CA LYS A 113 -7.60 13.59 -18.77
C LYS A 113 -9.03 13.06 -18.89
N SER A 114 -9.22 11.91 -19.54
CA SER A 114 -10.51 11.26 -19.75
C SER A 114 -10.74 10.09 -18.77
N ALA A 115 -10.18 10.19 -17.57
CA ALA A 115 -10.22 9.12 -16.57
C ALA A 115 -11.64 8.65 -16.24
N GLU A 116 -12.60 9.58 -16.14
CA GLU A 116 -14.03 9.24 -15.95
C GLU A 116 -14.55 8.34 -17.07
N VAL A 117 -14.37 8.74 -18.34
CA VAL A 117 -14.91 8.01 -19.50
C VAL A 117 -14.35 6.59 -19.58
N ASN A 118 -13.07 6.41 -19.25
CA ASN A 118 -12.42 5.11 -19.28
C ASN A 118 -12.81 4.24 -18.08
N PHE A 119 -12.94 4.84 -16.89
CA PHE A 119 -13.19 4.08 -15.67
C PHE A 119 -14.66 3.69 -15.50
N MET A 120 -15.59 4.54 -15.96
CA MET A 120 -17.03 4.36 -15.74
C MET A 120 -17.58 2.99 -16.17
N PRO A 121 -17.30 2.45 -17.37
CA PRO A 121 -17.81 1.12 -17.77
C PRO A 121 -17.32 -0.01 -16.87
N ILE A 122 -16.08 0.10 -16.36
CA ILE A 122 -15.49 -0.87 -15.44
C ILE A 122 -16.17 -0.72 -14.08
N LEU A 123 -16.27 0.50 -13.56
CA LEU A 123 -16.90 0.80 -12.28
C LEU A 123 -18.34 0.27 -12.20
N GLU A 124 -19.13 0.45 -13.26
CA GLU A 124 -20.51 -0.08 -13.31
C GLU A 124 -20.57 -1.61 -13.12
N VAL A 125 -19.57 -2.35 -13.63
CA VAL A 125 -19.44 -3.78 -13.39
C VAL A 125 -18.96 -4.04 -11.96
N LEU A 126 -17.99 -3.28 -11.45
CA LEU A 126 -17.47 -3.47 -10.09
C LEU A 126 -18.55 -3.28 -9.02
N MET A 127 -19.53 -2.40 -9.26
CA MET A 127 -20.66 -2.17 -8.35
C MET A 127 -21.55 -3.40 -8.18
N THR A 128 -21.48 -4.40 -9.07
CA THR A 128 -22.26 -5.65 -8.97
C THR A 128 -21.47 -6.81 -8.34
N LEU A 129 -20.19 -6.61 -8.06
CA LEU A 129 -19.27 -7.64 -7.57
C LEU A 129 -19.00 -7.49 -6.07
N PRO A 130 -18.69 -8.59 -5.34
CA PRO A 130 -18.50 -8.56 -3.88
C PRO A 130 -17.11 -8.04 -3.45
N LEU A 131 -16.69 -6.92 -4.04
CA LEU A 131 -15.35 -6.36 -3.90
C LEU A 131 -14.99 -6.07 -2.44
N LYS A 132 -13.72 -6.31 -2.09
CA LYS A 132 -13.16 -6.04 -0.75
C LYS A 132 -12.01 -5.05 -0.77
N GLU A 133 -11.32 -4.93 -1.89
CA GLU A 133 -10.16 -4.06 -2.03
C GLU A 133 -10.26 -3.24 -3.31
N LEU A 134 -10.06 -1.93 -3.19
CA LEU A 134 -10.08 -1.00 -4.32
C LEU A 134 -8.88 -0.07 -4.24
N ASN A 135 -8.06 -0.06 -5.29
CA ASN A 135 -6.92 0.83 -5.42
C ASN A 135 -7.12 1.70 -6.67
N LEU A 136 -7.21 3.02 -6.49
CA LEU A 136 -7.37 3.99 -7.55
C LEU A 136 -6.10 4.84 -7.64
N HIS A 137 -5.39 4.75 -8.75
CA HIS A 137 -4.21 5.54 -9.04
C HIS A 137 -4.47 6.39 -10.29
N THR A 138 -4.93 7.62 -10.08
CA THR A 138 -5.25 8.51 -11.19
C THR A 138 -4.45 9.80 -11.17
N GLN A 139 -4.08 10.29 -12.36
CA GLN A 139 -3.49 11.62 -12.48
C GLN A 139 -4.56 12.71 -12.39
N TYR A 140 -5.73 12.47 -13.01
CA TYR A 140 -6.86 13.39 -13.10
C TYR A 140 -8.10 12.85 -12.37
N ASP A 141 -9.08 13.74 -12.13
CA ASP A 141 -10.33 13.41 -11.44
C ASP A 141 -11.11 12.37 -12.26
N ILE A 142 -11.69 11.38 -11.58
CA ILE A 142 -12.55 10.35 -12.19
C ILE A 142 -13.99 10.84 -12.37
N GLY A 143 -14.29 12.09 -12.02
CA GLY A 143 -15.54 12.78 -12.29
C GLY A 143 -16.67 12.48 -11.32
N ASP A 144 -17.67 13.36 -11.29
CA ASP A 144 -18.74 13.35 -10.30
C ASP A 144 -19.60 12.09 -10.37
N ARG A 145 -19.80 11.53 -11.57
CA ARG A 145 -20.61 10.32 -11.75
C ARG A 145 -19.91 9.11 -11.15
N ALA A 146 -18.59 8.98 -11.36
CA ALA A 146 -17.82 7.90 -10.77
C ALA A 146 -17.80 8.01 -9.23
N TRP A 147 -17.60 9.22 -8.70
CA TRP A 147 -17.66 9.45 -7.25
C TRP A 147 -19.03 9.13 -6.67
N ALA A 148 -20.12 9.52 -7.34
CA ALA A 148 -21.48 9.21 -6.89
C ALA A 148 -21.76 7.70 -6.82
N LEU A 149 -21.16 6.90 -7.71
CA LEU A 149 -21.24 5.44 -7.65
C LEU A 149 -20.35 4.85 -6.54
N LEU A 150 -19.09 5.31 -6.45
CA LEU A 150 -18.18 4.84 -5.42
C LEU A 150 -18.69 5.14 -4.00
N ASN A 151 -19.37 6.28 -3.80
CA ASN A 151 -20.03 6.64 -2.54
C ASN A 151 -21.16 5.66 -2.13
N LYS A 152 -21.56 4.73 -3.00
CA LYS A 152 -22.54 3.67 -2.70
C LYS A 152 -21.87 2.32 -2.46
N MET A 153 -20.56 2.21 -2.67
CA MET A 153 -19.83 0.96 -2.51
C MET A 153 -19.65 0.66 -1.02
N SER A 154 -20.07 -0.52 -0.57
CA SER A 154 -20.00 -0.96 0.81
C SER A 154 -19.16 -2.23 0.96
N GLY A 155 -18.79 -2.57 2.19
CA GLY A 155 -18.07 -3.83 2.47
C GLY A 155 -16.58 -3.82 2.08
N ILE A 156 -16.04 -2.69 1.62
CA ILE A 156 -14.62 -2.50 1.33
C ILE A 156 -13.83 -2.52 2.63
N ARG A 157 -12.74 -3.30 2.61
CA ARG A 157 -11.80 -3.50 3.71
C ARG A 157 -10.48 -2.76 3.50
N ARG A 158 -10.06 -2.62 2.25
CA ARG A 158 -8.84 -1.89 1.87
C ARG A 158 -9.16 -0.92 0.77
N LEU A 159 -8.81 0.34 0.98
CA LEU A 159 -8.99 1.39 0.02
C LEU A 159 -7.70 2.16 -0.15
N SER A 160 -7.26 2.33 -1.39
CA SER A 160 -6.19 3.25 -1.74
C SER A 160 -6.67 4.21 -2.80
N VAL A 161 -6.51 5.52 -2.55
CA VAL A 161 -6.83 6.57 -3.52
C VAL A 161 -5.65 7.51 -3.63
N TRP A 162 -5.00 7.45 -4.78
CA TRP A 162 -3.89 8.31 -5.18
C TRP A 162 -4.33 9.22 -6.32
N SER A 163 -4.24 10.52 -6.05
CA SER A 163 -4.47 11.60 -7.01
C SER A 163 -3.23 12.47 -7.08
N LEU A 164 -2.73 12.73 -8.29
CA LEU A 164 -1.59 13.63 -8.51
C LEU A 164 -2.03 15.08 -8.72
N ASP A 165 -2.94 15.36 -9.66
CA ASP A 165 -3.14 16.72 -10.16
C ASP A 165 -4.45 17.38 -9.73
N TRP A 166 -5.42 16.62 -9.20
CA TRP A 166 -6.69 17.19 -8.74
C TRP A 166 -6.75 17.29 -7.22
N GLY A 167 -7.63 18.15 -6.72
CA GLY A 167 -7.69 18.64 -5.34
C GLY A 167 -7.87 17.57 -4.25
N PRO A 168 -8.28 17.96 -3.03
CA PRO A 168 -8.36 17.01 -1.92
C PRO A 168 -9.29 15.83 -2.22
N PRO A 169 -9.01 14.62 -1.68
CA PRO A 169 -9.77 13.42 -1.97
C PRO A 169 -11.22 13.59 -1.53
N ARG A 170 -12.13 13.57 -2.51
CA ARG A 170 -13.59 13.58 -2.29
C ARG A 170 -14.09 12.37 -1.49
N VAL A 171 -13.27 11.33 -1.41
CA VAL A 171 -13.43 10.11 -0.58
C VAL A 171 -13.80 10.44 0.86
N LEU A 172 -13.39 11.60 1.37
CA LEU A 172 -13.67 12.02 2.75
C LEU A 172 -15.15 12.37 3.00
N GLN A 173 -15.98 12.50 1.97
CA GLN A 173 -17.41 12.79 2.10
C GLN A 173 -18.25 11.52 1.93
N GLY A 174 -18.90 11.07 3.01
CA GLY A 174 -19.87 9.97 3.01
C GLY A 174 -19.29 8.55 3.14
N TRP A 175 -18.05 8.29 2.71
CA TRP A 175 -17.47 6.94 2.82
C TRP A 175 -17.19 6.54 4.26
N ALA A 176 -16.87 7.50 5.12
CA ALA A 176 -16.53 7.20 6.50
C ALA A 176 -17.71 6.54 7.24
N GLU A 177 -18.93 6.99 6.98
CA GLU A 177 -20.16 6.39 7.50
C GLU A 177 -20.42 5.02 6.88
N LEU A 178 -20.28 4.90 5.56
CA LEU A 178 -20.60 3.68 4.83
C LEU A 178 -19.59 2.55 5.05
N LEU A 179 -18.29 2.89 5.11
CA LEU A 179 -17.18 1.96 5.21
C LEU A 179 -16.64 1.81 6.63
N GLY A 180 -17.00 2.68 7.56
CA GLY A 180 -16.58 2.60 8.97
C GLY A 180 -16.69 1.20 9.59
N PRO A 181 -17.77 0.43 9.34
CA PRO A 181 -17.92 -0.93 9.86
C PRO A 181 -16.99 -1.99 9.24
N THR A 182 -16.31 -1.71 8.13
CA THR A 182 -15.52 -2.73 7.40
C THR A 182 -14.10 -2.31 7.05
N LEU A 183 -13.81 -1.01 6.97
CA LEU A 183 -12.53 -0.49 6.52
C LEU A 183 -11.44 -0.75 7.56
N THR A 184 -10.36 -1.39 7.11
CA THR A 184 -9.20 -1.74 7.95
C THR A 184 -7.91 -1.14 7.43
N HIS A 185 -7.83 -0.84 6.13
CA HIS A 185 -6.68 -0.20 5.50
C HIS A 185 -7.16 0.97 4.65
N LEU A 186 -6.55 2.13 4.85
CA LEU A 186 -6.87 3.34 4.10
C LEU A 186 -5.58 4.04 3.68
N GLU A 187 -5.50 4.33 2.40
CA GLU A 187 -4.43 5.11 1.81
C GLU A 187 -4.99 6.30 1.03
N LEU A 188 -4.53 7.51 1.40
CA LEU A 188 -4.90 8.77 0.79
C LEU A 188 -3.63 9.49 0.33
N GLY A 189 -3.39 9.49 -0.98
CA GLY A 189 -2.16 9.99 -1.58
C GLY A 189 -1.98 11.51 -1.54
N ARG A 190 -3.03 12.30 -1.25
CA ARG A 190 -2.94 13.77 -1.22
C ARG A 190 -4.01 14.44 -0.36
N CYS A 191 -3.76 14.62 0.94
CA CYS A 191 -4.65 15.35 1.86
C CYS A 191 -4.28 16.84 2.01
N ALA A 192 -3.34 17.36 1.22
CA ALA A 192 -2.95 18.76 1.27
C ALA A 192 -4.14 19.68 0.97
N GLY A 193 -4.33 20.72 1.81
CA GLY A 193 -5.45 21.65 1.69
C GLY A 193 -6.74 21.19 2.41
N VAL A 194 -6.81 19.96 2.91
CA VAL A 194 -7.92 19.53 3.77
C VAL A 194 -7.71 20.07 5.19
N PRO A 195 -8.68 20.79 5.78
CA PRO A 195 -8.59 21.21 7.17
C PRO A 195 -8.44 20.00 8.12
N PRO A 196 -7.53 20.05 9.11
CA PRO A 196 -7.35 18.97 10.09
C PRO A 196 -8.64 18.54 10.80
N THR A 197 -9.56 19.47 11.05
CA THR A 197 -10.85 19.19 11.68
C THR A 197 -11.71 18.23 10.85
N VAL A 198 -11.68 18.38 9.52
CA VAL A 198 -12.42 17.49 8.60
C VAL A 198 -11.80 16.09 8.60
N LEU A 199 -10.46 16.00 8.57
CA LEU A 199 -9.77 14.71 8.66
C LEU A 199 -10.12 14.01 9.98
N ILE A 200 -10.06 14.72 11.10
CA ILE A 200 -10.41 14.18 12.42
C ILE A 200 -11.85 13.66 12.44
N SER A 201 -12.82 14.42 11.90
CA SER A 201 -14.22 13.97 11.85
C SER A 201 -14.41 12.70 11.03
N VAL A 202 -13.67 12.55 9.92
CA VAL A 202 -13.70 11.33 9.10
C VAL A 202 -13.10 10.16 9.86
N PHE A 203 -11.91 10.32 10.44
CA PHE A 203 -11.21 9.22 11.11
C PHE A 203 -11.92 8.75 12.38
N LEU A 204 -12.68 9.61 13.08
CA LEU A 204 -13.56 9.22 14.18
C LEU A 204 -14.62 8.18 13.77
N GLN A 205 -15.01 8.14 12.50
CA GLN A 205 -15.99 7.20 11.97
C GLN A 205 -15.36 5.89 11.45
N LEU A 206 -14.03 5.72 11.57
CA LEU A 206 -13.30 4.54 11.07
C LEU A 206 -12.69 3.71 12.22
N PRO A 207 -13.50 3.17 13.16
CA PRO A 207 -13.01 2.57 14.39
C PRO A 207 -12.25 1.24 14.19
N LEU A 208 -12.35 0.63 13.01
CA LEU A 208 -11.68 -0.63 12.68
C LEU A 208 -10.35 -0.45 11.94
N LEU A 209 -9.95 0.79 11.66
CA LEU A 209 -8.76 1.07 10.88
C LEU A 209 -7.49 0.61 11.61
N ARG A 210 -6.66 -0.17 10.91
CA ARG A 210 -5.41 -0.77 11.40
C ARG A 210 -4.18 -0.27 10.67
N ASP A 211 -4.33 0.10 9.41
CA ASP A 211 -3.28 0.63 8.55
C ASP A 211 -3.76 1.94 7.92
N LEU A 212 -3.01 3.01 8.18
CA LEU A 212 -3.28 4.33 7.65
C LEU A 212 -2.07 4.85 6.90
N ARG A 213 -2.26 5.17 5.63
CA ARG A 213 -1.28 5.88 4.81
C ARG A 213 -1.85 7.21 4.37
N VAL A 214 -1.25 8.31 4.81
CA VAL A 214 -1.75 9.65 4.53
C VAL A 214 -0.61 10.60 4.18
N ARG A 215 -0.74 11.27 3.04
CA ARG A 215 0.22 12.29 2.58
C ARG A 215 -0.41 13.67 2.61
N GLY A 216 0.38 14.72 2.77
CA GLY A 216 -0.04 16.11 2.76
C GLY A 216 -0.80 16.55 4.01
N VAL A 217 -0.81 15.73 5.08
CA VAL A 217 -1.45 16.10 6.34
C VAL A 217 -0.47 16.95 7.16
N PRO A 218 -0.91 18.05 7.80
CA PRO A 218 -0.05 18.79 8.71
C PRO A 218 0.43 17.89 9.87
N SER A 219 1.74 17.83 10.11
CA SER A 219 2.34 16.94 11.12
C SER A 219 1.74 17.12 12.51
N ALA A 220 1.33 18.35 12.86
CA ALA A 220 0.68 18.67 14.13
C ALA A 220 -0.72 18.04 14.31
N ALA A 221 -1.38 17.61 13.23
CA ALA A 221 -2.69 16.97 13.26
C ALA A 221 -2.61 15.45 13.43
N ILE A 222 -1.48 14.82 13.05
CA ILE A 222 -1.31 13.36 13.05
C ILE A 222 -1.58 12.75 14.44
N PRO A 223 -1.07 13.28 15.57
CA PRO A 223 -1.40 12.72 16.89
C PRO A 223 -2.90 12.72 17.20
N SER A 224 -3.61 13.79 16.82
CA SER A 224 -5.06 13.87 17.02
C SER A 224 -5.82 12.87 16.15
N ILE A 225 -5.37 12.67 14.90
CA ILE A 225 -5.93 11.65 14.00
C ILE A 225 -5.72 10.25 14.59
N MET A 226 -4.50 9.96 15.06
CA MET A 226 -4.19 8.67 15.68
C MET A 226 -5.04 8.41 16.94
N ALA A 227 -5.29 9.45 17.74
CA ALA A 227 -6.15 9.35 18.92
C ALA A 227 -7.61 8.96 18.58
N CYS A 228 -8.06 9.19 17.35
CA CYS A 228 -9.36 8.74 16.86
C CYS A 228 -9.38 7.27 16.42
N LEU A 229 -8.22 6.62 16.31
CA LEU A 229 -8.04 5.31 15.67
C LEU A 229 -7.47 4.30 16.68
N PRO A 230 -8.30 3.75 17.59
CA PRO A 230 -7.82 2.92 18.70
C PRO A 230 -7.18 1.59 18.27
N LYS A 231 -7.49 1.10 17.06
CA LYS A 231 -6.97 -0.14 16.50
C LYS A 231 -5.80 0.07 15.53
N LEU A 232 -5.29 1.30 15.40
CA LEU A 232 -4.21 1.60 14.48
C LEU A 232 -2.92 0.90 14.88
N THR A 233 -2.34 0.15 13.94
CA THR A 233 -1.10 -0.61 14.15
C THR A 233 -0.01 -0.21 13.16
N ALA A 234 -0.35 0.34 12.00
CA ALA A 234 0.58 0.81 11.01
C ALA A 234 0.21 2.23 10.59
N LEU A 235 1.21 3.12 10.59
CA LEU A 235 1.09 4.48 10.11
C LEU A 235 2.18 4.76 9.09
N ASP A 236 1.80 5.28 7.93
CA ASP A 236 2.69 5.82 6.93
C ASP A 236 2.27 7.27 6.62
N THR A 237 3.15 8.22 6.92
CA THR A 237 2.81 9.63 6.74
C THR A 237 4.01 10.47 6.38
N ASP A 238 3.78 11.66 5.83
CA ASP A 238 4.82 12.65 5.57
C ASP A 238 4.95 13.65 6.72
N TYR A 239 6.19 14.06 6.97
CA TYR A 239 6.49 15.17 7.85
C TYR A 239 6.48 16.47 7.04
N ASN A 240 5.42 17.25 7.23
CA ASN A 240 5.25 18.59 6.70
C ASN A 240 5.43 19.58 7.84
N GLY A 241 6.66 20.03 8.10
CA GLY A 241 7.00 20.82 9.27
C GLY A 241 6.12 22.06 9.47
N ARG A 242 6.14 22.56 10.71
CA ARG A 242 5.37 23.70 11.27
C ARG A 242 4.05 23.30 11.95
N GLY A 243 3.93 23.74 13.20
CA GLY A 243 2.71 23.64 14.00
C GLY A 243 3.02 23.47 15.47
N LYS A 244 2.17 24.01 16.34
CA LYS A 244 2.25 23.70 17.77
C LYS A 244 1.63 22.31 17.97
N TYR A 245 2.45 21.36 18.39
CA TYR A 245 2.00 20.03 18.76
C TYR A 245 1.17 20.13 20.04
N ARG A 246 -0.12 19.84 19.95
CA ARG A 246 -0.94 19.60 21.14
C ARG A 246 -0.91 18.10 21.39
N SER A 247 -0.48 17.74 22.59
CA SER A 247 -0.61 16.34 23.01
C SER A 247 -2.10 16.02 23.10
N PRO A 248 -2.58 14.96 22.44
CA PRO A 248 -3.97 14.56 22.57
C PRO A 248 -4.26 14.18 24.03
N HIS A 249 -5.48 14.45 24.48
CA HIS A 249 -5.94 14.07 25.83
C HIS A 249 -6.16 12.56 25.96
N VAL A 250 -6.31 11.87 24.83
CA VAL A 250 -6.55 10.43 24.74
C VAL A 250 -5.21 9.73 24.45
N PRO A 251 -4.94 8.56 25.07
CA PRO A 251 -3.74 7.80 24.77
C PRO A 251 -3.68 7.42 23.28
N LEU A 252 -2.49 7.56 22.69
CA LEU A 252 -2.23 7.14 21.33
C LEU A 252 -2.34 5.60 21.20
N PRO A 253 -2.61 5.06 20.01
CA PRO A 253 -2.57 3.62 19.77
C PRO A 253 -1.14 3.06 19.78
N SER A 254 -1.00 1.76 20.10
CA SER A 254 0.29 1.07 20.11
C SER A 254 0.72 0.67 18.69
N LEU A 255 1.42 1.57 18.00
CA LEU A 255 1.94 1.30 16.66
C LEU A 255 2.97 0.16 16.66
N ARG A 256 2.84 -0.70 15.65
CA ARG A 256 3.79 -1.77 15.28
C ARG A 256 4.65 -1.37 14.08
N SER A 257 4.13 -0.56 13.18
CA SER A 257 4.86 -0.06 12.01
C SER A 257 4.71 1.45 11.91
N LEU A 258 5.83 2.14 11.76
CA LEU A 258 5.88 3.57 11.49
C LEU A 258 6.77 3.85 10.29
N THR A 259 6.18 4.41 9.25
CA THR A 259 6.90 4.97 8.09
C THR A 259 6.72 6.47 8.08
N VAL A 260 7.84 7.19 8.01
CA VAL A 260 7.86 8.65 7.92
C VAL A 260 8.55 9.06 6.63
N GLN A 261 7.86 9.86 5.83
CA GLN A 261 8.44 10.52 4.67
C GLN A 261 8.88 11.94 5.04
N ALA A 262 10.18 12.22 4.99
CA ALA A 262 10.71 13.54 5.29
C ALA A 262 11.13 14.26 3.99
N SER A 263 10.56 15.44 3.73
CA SER A 263 10.98 16.30 2.62
C SER A 263 12.10 17.26 3.05
N SER A 264 13.07 17.52 2.17
CA SER A 264 14.25 18.34 2.48
C SER A 264 14.00 19.85 2.60
N VAL A 265 12.74 20.31 2.59
CA VAL A 265 12.41 21.74 2.48
C VAL A 265 12.45 22.46 3.84
N ASP A 266 12.52 21.71 4.95
CA ASP A 266 12.55 22.30 6.28
C ASP A 266 13.99 22.64 6.73
N VAL A 267 14.47 23.83 6.34
CA VAL A 267 15.75 24.44 6.78
C VAL A 267 15.88 24.56 8.31
N VAL A 268 14.78 24.42 9.06
CA VAL A 268 14.70 24.49 10.54
C VAL A 268 14.53 23.09 11.18
N GLY A 269 14.41 22.02 10.37
CA GLY A 269 13.53 20.88 10.67
C GLY A 269 14.04 19.58 11.30
N PRO A 270 15.35 19.29 11.51
CA PRO A 270 15.73 17.97 12.03
C PRO A 270 15.27 17.77 13.48
N ASP A 271 15.52 18.72 14.37
CA ASP A 271 15.18 18.56 15.80
C ASP A 271 13.69 18.36 16.08
N GLN A 272 12.83 19.05 15.33
CA GLN A 272 11.38 18.92 15.50
C GLN A 272 10.87 17.59 14.96
N LEU A 273 11.43 17.09 13.85
CA LEU A 273 11.10 15.78 13.29
C LEU A 273 11.29 14.68 14.33
N TRP A 274 12.45 14.60 14.98
CA TRP A 274 12.74 13.52 15.93
C TRP A 274 11.88 13.57 17.18
N ARG A 275 11.58 14.78 17.69
CA ARG A 275 10.66 14.96 18.82
C ARG A 275 9.24 14.56 18.43
N TRP A 276 8.82 14.90 17.22
CA TRP A 276 7.51 14.51 16.69
C TRP A 276 7.42 13.01 16.46
N ILE A 277 8.41 12.36 15.83
CA ILE A 277 8.44 10.90 15.69
C ILE A 277 8.33 10.25 17.07
N SER A 278 9.12 10.71 18.05
CA SER A 278 9.07 10.19 19.42
C SER A 278 7.72 10.37 20.10
N SER A 279 6.91 11.36 19.70
CA SER A 279 5.57 11.56 20.26
C SER A 279 4.53 10.64 19.64
N LEU A 280 4.77 10.08 18.44
CA LEU A 280 3.87 9.12 17.79
C LEU A 280 4.00 7.69 18.36
N ILE A 281 5.11 7.38 19.00
CA ILE A 281 5.43 6.03 19.55
C ILE A 281 5.69 6.08 21.06
N PRO A 282 4.72 6.51 21.89
CA PRO A 282 4.94 6.64 23.33
C PRO A 282 4.98 5.30 24.08
N HIS A 283 4.48 4.21 23.49
CA HIS A 283 4.29 2.92 24.15
C HIS A 283 5.52 2.03 24.04
N ALA A 284 6.11 1.65 25.17
CA ALA A 284 7.24 0.72 25.16
C ALA A 284 6.89 -0.62 24.50
N GLU A 285 7.87 -1.20 23.82
CA GLU A 285 7.84 -2.56 23.25
C GLU A 285 6.73 -2.83 22.21
N SER A 286 6.12 -1.77 21.63
CA SER A 286 5.11 -1.93 20.58
C SER A 286 5.67 -1.95 19.16
N LEU A 287 6.66 -1.09 18.88
CA LEU A 287 7.16 -0.84 17.53
C LEU A 287 8.05 -2.00 17.04
N GLN A 288 7.70 -2.53 15.88
CA GLN A 288 8.40 -3.64 15.21
C GLN A 288 9.11 -3.19 13.94
N SER A 289 8.59 -2.18 13.25
CA SER A 289 9.17 -1.66 12.01
C SER A 289 9.23 -0.14 12.07
N PHE A 290 10.42 0.41 11.86
CA PHE A 290 10.63 1.84 11.69
C PHE A 290 11.26 2.10 10.33
N SER A 291 10.62 2.98 9.54
CA SER A 291 11.13 3.40 8.24
C SER A 291 11.16 4.91 8.13
N LEU A 292 12.29 5.47 7.69
CA LEU A 292 12.45 6.87 7.34
C LEU A 292 12.83 6.97 5.85
N ALA A 293 11.85 7.32 5.03
CA ALA A 293 12.07 7.61 3.63
C ALA A 293 12.33 9.11 3.47
N SER A 294 13.59 9.50 3.31
CA SER A 294 13.93 10.91 3.05
C SER A 294 14.22 11.12 1.57
N PHE A 295 13.66 12.20 1.01
CA PHE A 295 14.07 12.72 -0.29
C PHE A 295 15.01 13.90 -0.06
N ALA A 296 16.31 13.62 -0.03
CA ALA A 296 17.33 14.65 0.07
C ALA A 296 17.51 15.35 -1.29
N VAL A 297 16.77 16.42 -1.55
CA VAL A 297 17.07 17.32 -2.68
C VAL A 297 18.20 18.28 -2.29
N GLN A 298 18.36 18.59 -0.99
CA GLN A 298 19.32 19.58 -0.49
C GLN A 298 19.91 19.22 0.90
N GLY A 299 20.61 18.10 1.00
CA GLY A 299 21.42 17.75 2.19
C GLY A 299 21.06 16.42 2.84
N GLN A 300 22.05 15.82 3.51
CA GLN A 300 21.91 14.57 4.24
C GLN A 300 21.19 14.83 5.58
N ILE A 301 20.19 14.02 5.89
CA ILE A 301 19.53 14.04 7.21
C ILE A 301 20.34 13.14 8.14
N ALA A 302 21.03 13.72 9.12
CA ALA A 302 21.67 12.93 10.18
C ALA A 302 20.64 12.57 11.27
N ILE A 303 20.62 11.30 11.69
CA ILE A 303 19.79 10.85 12.81
C ILE A 303 20.53 11.12 14.13
N PRO A 304 19.97 11.94 15.04
CA PRO A 304 20.63 12.25 16.30
C PRO A 304 20.81 11.00 17.15
N HIS A 305 22.02 10.81 17.67
CA HIS A 305 22.33 9.72 18.59
C HIS A 305 21.35 9.62 19.79
N PRO A 306 20.91 10.73 20.43
CA PRO A 306 19.92 10.67 21.51
C PRO A 306 18.57 10.07 21.09
N PHE A 307 18.17 10.26 19.83
CA PHE A 307 16.94 9.67 19.30
C PHE A 307 17.08 8.15 19.18
N ILE A 308 18.20 7.65 18.64
CA ILE A 308 18.47 6.21 18.53
C ILE A 308 18.48 5.55 19.90
N ILE A 309 19.20 6.11 20.89
CA ILE A 309 19.21 5.58 22.26
C ILE A 309 17.79 5.50 22.82
N ARG A 310 16.99 6.57 22.64
CA ARG A 310 15.60 6.58 23.12
C ARG A 310 14.74 5.53 22.42
N LEU A 311 14.89 5.37 21.11
CA LEU A 311 14.18 4.37 20.31
C LEU A 311 14.50 2.95 20.80
N ILE A 312 15.79 2.64 20.98
CA ILE A 312 16.26 1.35 21.51
C ILE A 312 15.75 1.12 22.92
N ARG A 313 15.83 2.12 23.80
CA ARG A 313 15.35 1.98 25.18
C ARG A 313 13.85 1.66 25.24
N LEU A 314 13.07 2.26 24.35
CA LEU A 314 11.62 2.06 24.32
C LEU A 314 11.22 0.79 23.57
N HIS A 315 11.89 0.45 22.46
CA HIS A 315 11.42 -0.57 21.52
C HIS A 315 12.45 -1.63 21.15
N GLY A 316 13.64 -1.63 21.76
CA GLY A 316 14.74 -2.51 21.38
C GLY A 316 14.35 -3.99 21.40
N LYS A 317 13.52 -4.41 22.36
CA LYS A 317 13.02 -5.80 22.45
C LYS A 317 12.00 -6.19 21.39
N SER A 318 11.35 -5.23 20.74
CA SER A 318 10.28 -5.48 19.75
C SER A 318 10.69 -5.14 18.33
N LEU A 319 11.72 -4.31 18.15
CA LEU A 319 12.16 -3.79 16.87
C LEU A 319 12.79 -4.91 16.02
N LYS A 320 12.19 -5.16 14.86
CA LYS A 320 12.61 -6.16 13.87
C LYS A 320 13.20 -5.54 12.61
N ARG A 321 12.68 -4.39 12.20
CA ARG A 321 13.08 -3.74 10.95
C ARG A 321 13.37 -2.27 11.18
N PHE A 322 14.54 -1.83 10.72
CA PHE A 322 14.97 -0.46 10.82
C PHE A 322 15.57 -0.01 9.49
N THR A 323 14.80 0.81 8.76
CA THR A 323 15.11 1.24 7.39
C THR A 323 15.21 2.76 7.33
N VAL A 324 16.39 3.28 7.05
CA VAL A 324 16.65 4.72 6.99
C VAL A 324 17.55 5.04 5.80
N ALA A 325 17.17 4.54 4.63
CA ALA A 325 18.03 4.44 3.45
C ALA A 325 18.73 5.76 3.05
N ALA A 326 18.12 6.93 3.27
CA ALA A 326 18.67 8.24 2.89
C ALA A 326 19.16 9.09 4.07
N ALA A 327 19.14 8.55 5.30
CA ALA A 327 19.61 9.26 6.49
C ALA A 327 20.95 8.69 6.98
N GLU A 328 21.81 9.57 7.47
CA GLU A 328 23.11 9.19 8.02
C GLU A 328 22.97 8.73 9.47
N ILE A 329 23.63 7.61 9.77
CA ILE A 329 23.72 7.06 11.11
C ILE A 329 25.19 6.97 11.50
N THR A 330 25.49 7.39 12.72
CA THR A 330 26.85 7.25 13.26
C THR A 330 27.20 5.78 13.47
N PRO A 331 28.46 5.36 13.25
CA PRO A 331 28.88 3.98 13.51
C PRO A 331 28.53 3.48 14.92
N ASP A 332 28.64 4.37 15.93
CA ASP A 332 28.25 4.04 17.30
C ASP A 332 26.78 3.67 17.41
N ALA A 333 25.88 4.42 16.78
CA ALA A 333 24.45 4.13 16.79
C ALA A 333 24.12 2.77 16.14
N LEU A 334 24.87 2.34 15.11
CA LEU A 334 24.73 1.01 14.52
C LEU A 334 25.15 -0.10 15.49
N LEU A 335 26.21 0.12 16.28
CA LEU A 335 26.63 -0.80 17.33
C LEU A 335 25.56 -0.95 18.41
N TYR A 336 24.93 0.16 18.83
CA TYR A 336 23.81 0.11 19.78
C TYR A 336 22.62 -0.66 19.20
N LEU A 337 22.20 -0.38 17.96
CA LEU A 337 21.09 -1.11 17.32
C LEU A 337 21.37 -2.61 17.25
N SER A 338 22.57 -3.00 16.83
CA SER A 338 22.93 -4.42 16.67
C SER A 338 23.03 -5.16 18.01
N ARG A 339 23.51 -4.49 19.07
CA ARG A 339 23.68 -5.09 20.40
C ARG A 339 22.37 -5.14 21.19
N ASP A 340 21.58 -4.07 21.13
CA ASP A 340 20.46 -3.84 22.04
C ASP A 340 19.08 -4.11 21.40
N CYS A 341 19.04 -4.50 20.12
CA CYS A 341 17.84 -4.98 19.44
C CYS A 341 17.96 -6.47 19.05
N PRO A 342 17.67 -7.41 19.98
CA PRO A 342 17.90 -8.85 19.74
C PRO A 342 17.00 -9.48 18.68
N LEU A 343 15.90 -8.80 18.29
CA LEU A 343 14.98 -9.27 17.25
C LEU A 343 15.20 -8.58 15.91
N LEU A 344 16.28 -7.81 15.74
CA LEU A 344 16.53 -7.07 14.49
C LEU A 344 16.87 -8.03 13.35
N GLU A 345 15.95 -8.13 12.40
CA GLU A 345 16.03 -8.99 11.19
C GLU A 345 16.56 -8.19 9.98
N GLU A 346 16.20 -6.90 9.90
CA GLU A 346 16.52 -6.02 8.76
C GLU A 346 17.07 -4.67 9.21
N LEU A 347 18.25 -4.33 8.69
CA LEU A 347 18.92 -3.05 8.90
C LEU A 347 19.34 -2.46 7.55
N GLU A 348 18.71 -1.36 7.15
CA GLU A 348 19.04 -0.61 5.94
C GLU A 348 19.36 0.84 6.30
N CYS A 349 20.58 1.27 6.02
CA CYS A 349 21.03 2.64 6.28
C CYS A 349 22.08 3.10 5.28
N SER A 350 22.12 4.41 5.01
CA SER A 350 23.25 5.00 4.29
C SER A 350 24.48 5.02 5.20
N GLY A 351 25.53 4.28 4.79
CA GLY A 351 26.83 4.37 5.46
C GLY A 351 27.61 5.59 4.97
N PRO A 352 28.49 6.18 5.80
CA PRO A 352 29.45 7.18 5.37
C PRO A 352 30.54 6.50 4.52
N SER A 353 30.23 6.17 3.27
CA SER A 353 31.19 5.66 2.29
C SER A 353 30.81 6.21 0.91
N PRO A 354 31.78 6.67 0.10
CA PRO A 354 31.47 7.31 -1.17
C PRO A 354 30.83 6.38 -2.23
N ASN A 355 30.66 5.06 -2.02
CA ASN A 355 30.09 4.17 -3.06
C ASN A 355 29.46 2.83 -2.57
N VAL A 356 29.04 2.66 -1.30
CA VAL A 356 28.50 1.36 -0.84
C VAL A 356 27.16 1.52 -0.10
N VAL A 357 26.09 0.99 -0.70
CA VAL A 357 24.81 0.75 -0.02
C VAL A 357 25.00 -0.50 0.85
N CYS A 358 25.04 -0.34 2.17
CA CYS A 358 25.08 -1.46 3.10
C CYS A 358 23.66 -2.02 3.30
N SER A 359 23.37 -3.16 2.66
CA SER A 359 22.23 -4.00 3.03
C SER A 359 22.77 -5.17 3.86
N CYS A 360 22.52 -5.17 5.16
CA CYS A 360 22.85 -6.27 6.04
C CYS A 360 21.57 -7.04 6.37
N ARG A 361 21.48 -8.31 5.92
CA ARG A 361 20.47 -9.26 6.42
C ARG A 361 21.11 -10.07 7.54
N PHE A 362 20.53 -10.02 8.73
CA PHE A 362 20.93 -10.88 9.84
C PHE A 362 20.11 -12.18 9.76
N HIS A 363 20.79 -13.33 9.79
CA HIS A 363 20.20 -14.66 9.71
C HIS A 363 19.81 -15.20 11.08
#